data_AF-A0A9N7NC94-F1
#
_entry.id   AF-A0A9N7NC94-F1
#
_cell.length_a   1.000
_cell.length_b   1.000
_cell.length_c   1.000
_cell.angle_alpha   90.00
_cell.angle_beta   90.00
_cell.angle_gamma   90.00
#
_symmetry.space_group_name_H-M   'P 1'
#
loop_
_entity.id
_entity.type
_entity.pdbx_description
1 polymer ?
#
loop_
_entity_poly.entity_id
_entity_poly.type
_entity_poly.pdbx_seq_one_letter_code
_entity_poly.pdbx_strand_id
1 'polypeptide(L)'
;MVASSSCLSNRSFDLPLISSYLPRPAIQYVSPSSNLISASNFGCISLSRRFGLKNAGQITCSASFGSRMEEAVKKTVGENPVVVYSKSWCSYCSEVKSLFKRLGVEPLVIELDQLGPQGPQLQKTLERLTGQHTVPNVFIGGKHIGGCTDTVKLHRKGELEPLLLESGAKKSRS
;
A
#
# COMPACT_ATOMS: atom_id res chain seq x y z
N MET A 1 -6.85 33.13 -52.93
CA MET A 1 -6.83 31.70 -52.56
C MET A 1 -5.43 31.19 -52.82
N VAL A 2 -4.58 31.12 -51.79
CA VAL A 2 -3.22 30.57 -51.92
C VAL A 2 -3.25 29.14 -51.40
N ALA A 3 -2.97 28.20 -52.30
CA ALA A 3 -2.65 26.83 -51.96
C ALA A 3 -1.13 26.74 -51.82
N SER A 4 -0.66 26.23 -50.68
CA SER A 4 0.71 25.76 -50.51
C SER A 4 0.66 24.37 -49.88
N SER A 5 0.94 23.37 -50.71
CA SER A 5 1.27 22.01 -50.34
C SER A 5 2.79 21.86 -50.18
N SER A 6 3.20 20.77 -49.52
CA SER A 6 4.57 20.21 -49.43
C SER A 6 5.38 20.75 -48.22
N CYS A 7 6.10 19.97 -47.41
CA CYS A 7 6.52 18.58 -47.46
C CYS A 7 6.73 18.05 -46.03
N LEU A 8 6.45 16.77 -45.83
CA LEU A 8 6.98 15.99 -44.70
C LEU A 8 8.51 15.93 -44.81
N SER A 9 9.20 16.07 -43.68
CA SER A 9 10.55 15.52 -43.53
C SER A 9 10.66 14.80 -42.21
N ASN A 10 10.92 13.50 -42.33
CA ASN A 10 11.30 12.56 -41.30
C ASN A 10 12.36 13.14 -40.36
N ARG A 11 12.17 12.92 -39.07
CA ARG A 11 13.26 12.82 -38.10
C ARG A 11 13.13 11.50 -37.35
N SER A 12 13.79 10.48 -37.90
CA SER A 12 14.30 9.36 -37.14
C SER A 12 15.23 9.91 -36.06
N PHE A 13 14.94 9.59 -34.81
CA PHE A 13 15.96 9.63 -33.77
C PHE A 13 16.05 8.22 -33.19
N ASP A 14 17.11 7.56 -33.62
CA ASP A 14 17.61 6.30 -33.11
C ASP A 14 17.77 6.34 -31.58
N LEU A 15 17.27 5.27 -30.97
CA LEU A 15 17.55 4.87 -29.61
C LEU A 15 19.00 4.36 -29.49
N PRO A 16 19.78 4.77 -28.49
CA PRO A 16 20.80 3.90 -27.93
C PRO A 16 20.24 3.17 -26.70
N LEU A 17 20.08 1.86 -26.86
CA LEU A 17 20.07 0.89 -25.79
C LEU A 17 21.35 1.05 -24.95
N ILE A 18 21.21 1.43 -23.68
CA ILE A 18 22.21 1.10 -22.66
C ILE A 18 21.54 0.32 -21.53
N SER A 19 21.70 -0.99 -21.67
CA SER A 19 21.54 -1.99 -20.62
C SER A 19 22.62 -1.75 -19.56
N SER A 20 22.20 -1.36 -18.36
CA SER A 20 22.99 -1.60 -17.15
C SER A 20 22.04 -2.09 -16.06
N TYR A 21 21.92 -3.41 -16.00
CA TYR A 21 21.50 -4.17 -14.84
C TYR A 21 22.27 -3.67 -13.60
N LEU A 22 21.60 -2.93 -12.73
CA LEU A 22 22.03 -2.75 -11.35
C LEU A 22 21.29 -3.80 -10.49
N PRO A 23 22.02 -4.66 -9.75
CA PRO A 23 21.39 -5.68 -8.93
C PRO A 23 20.58 -5.02 -7.81
N ARG A 24 19.29 -5.34 -7.76
CA ARG A 24 18.40 -4.99 -6.65
C ARG A 24 18.94 -5.63 -5.36
N PRO A 25 18.97 -4.93 -4.22
CA PRO A 25 19.22 -5.59 -2.95
C PRO A 25 18.09 -6.59 -2.67
N ALA A 26 18.48 -7.86 -2.49
CA ALA A 26 17.58 -8.89 -2.02
C ALA A 26 17.08 -8.48 -0.62
N ILE A 27 15.79 -8.17 -0.50
CA ILE A 27 15.13 -8.17 0.80
C ILE A 27 15.15 -9.63 1.25
N GLN A 28 16.15 -10.01 2.06
CA GLN A 28 16.12 -11.25 2.81
C GLN A 28 14.91 -11.17 3.73
N TYR A 29 13.91 -11.99 3.43
CA TYR A 29 12.84 -12.29 4.35
C TYR A 29 13.46 -13.06 5.52
N VAL A 30 13.90 -12.33 6.55
CA VAL A 30 14.33 -12.92 7.80
C VAL A 30 13.10 -13.44 8.53
N SER A 31 12.98 -14.76 8.56
CA SER A 31 12.05 -15.47 9.44
C SER A 31 12.31 -15.03 10.89
N PRO A 32 11.29 -14.60 11.66
CA PRO A 32 11.49 -14.36 13.08
C PRO A 32 11.65 -15.72 13.77
N SER A 33 12.91 -16.13 13.94
CA SER A 33 13.28 -17.16 14.90
C SER A 33 12.87 -16.69 16.28
N SER A 34 12.03 -17.50 16.91
CA SER A 34 11.56 -17.41 18.28
C SER A 34 12.70 -17.08 19.26
N ASN A 35 12.66 -15.89 19.86
CA ASN A 35 13.38 -15.61 21.08
C ASN A 35 12.38 -15.42 22.23
N LEU A 36 12.29 -16.50 22.99
CA LEU A 36 11.70 -16.61 24.31
C LEU A 36 12.47 -15.72 25.28
N ILE A 37 11.85 -14.66 25.80
CA ILE A 37 12.41 -13.91 26.94
C ILE A 37 11.43 -14.04 28.11
N SER A 38 11.89 -14.90 29.01
CA SER A 38 11.72 -15.00 30.46
C SER A 38 10.73 -14.06 31.14
N ALA A 39 9.92 -14.70 31.97
CA ALA A 39 9.04 -14.15 32.98
C ALA A 39 9.71 -13.09 33.88
N SER A 40 8.91 -12.14 34.33
CA SER A 40 9.04 -11.56 35.67
C SER A 40 7.68 -11.11 36.18
N ASN A 41 7.34 -11.70 37.33
CA ASN A 41 6.22 -11.41 38.21
C ASN A 41 6.00 -9.92 38.44
N PHE A 42 4.73 -9.48 38.41
CA PHE A 42 4.22 -8.61 39.46
C PHE A 42 2.77 -9.01 39.81
N GLY A 43 2.62 -9.50 41.04
CA GLY A 43 1.49 -9.11 41.89
C GLY A 43 0.15 -9.77 41.64
N CYS A 44 0.02 -11.02 42.07
CA CYS A 44 -1.24 -11.58 42.53
C CYS A 44 -1.73 -10.83 43.79
N ILE A 45 -2.90 -10.19 43.72
CA ILE A 45 -3.73 -9.92 44.90
C ILE A 45 -5.13 -10.48 44.61
N SER A 46 -5.49 -11.43 45.47
CA SER A 46 -6.72 -12.20 45.45
C SER A 46 -7.94 -11.31 45.74
N LEU A 47 -9.00 -11.44 44.94
CA LEU A 47 -10.34 -11.44 45.52
C LEU A 47 -11.29 -12.35 44.73
N SER A 48 -11.71 -13.39 45.43
CA SER A 48 -12.60 -14.47 45.03
C SER A 48 -13.90 -14.00 44.37
N ARG A 49 -14.18 -14.52 43.17
CA ARG A 49 -15.55 -14.90 42.80
C ARG A 49 -15.52 -16.18 41.96
N ARG A 50 -16.07 -17.24 42.56
CA ARG A 50 -16.35 -18.53 41.94
C ARG A 50 -17.42 -18.33 40.87
N PHE A 51 -17.09 -18.56 39.61
CA PHE A 51 -18.06 -19.06 38.63
C PHE A 51 -17.34 -20.07 37.72
N GLY A 52 -18.00 -21.21 37.52
CA GLY A 52 -17.39 -22.49 37.17
C GLY A 52 -16.58 -22.51 35.87
N LEU A 53 -15.37 -23.05 35.98
CA LEU A 53 -14.56 -23.54 34.88
C LEU A 53 -15.21 -24.82 34.34
N LYS A 54 -15.71 -24.77 33.11
CA LYS A 54 -16.03 -25.97 32.32
C LYS A 54 -15.29 -25.88 30.99
N ASN A 55 -14.34 -26.80 30.85
CA ASN A 55 -13.79 -27.41 29.64
C ASN A 55 -13.02 -26.58 28.61
N ALA A 56 -11.75 -26.97 28.49
CA ALA A 56 -11.10 -27.51 27.29
C ALA A 56 -10.92 -26.62 26.05
N GLY A 57 -9.67 -26.59 25.57
CA GLY A 57 -9.35 -26.28 24.19
C GLY A 57 -8.16 -25.34 24.07
N GLN A 58 -7.06 -25.86 23.53
CA GLN A 58 -5.92 -25.08 23.06
C GLN A 58 -6.38 -23.82 22.29
N ILE A 59 -5.79 -22.67 22.59
CA ILE A 59 -5.85 -21.49 21.74
C ILE A 59 -4.97 -21.78 20.51
N THR A 60 -5.46 -22.61 19.60
CA THR A 60 -4.98 -22.63 18.21
C THR A 60 -6.02 -21.86 17.41
N CYS A 61 -5.78 -20.55 17.28
CA CYS A 61 -6.57 -19.74 16.39
C CYS A 61 -6.34 -20.24 14.96
N SER A 62 -7.26 -21.06 14.46
CA SER A 62 -7.48 -21.23 13.02
C SER A 62 -8.03 -19.92 12.49
N ALA A 63 -7.19 -18.89 12.41
CA ALA A 63 -7.52 -17.67 11.71
C ALA A 63 -7.79 -18.07 10.25
N SER A 64 -9.04 -17.89 9.81
CA SER A 64 -9.43 -18.04 8.41
C SER A 64 -8.42 -17.26 7.56
N PHE A 65 -7.99 -17.82 6.42
CA PHE A 65 -7.03 -17.16 5.54
C PHE A 65 -7.43 -15.70 5.22
N GLY A 66 -8.74 -15.43 5.14
CA GLY A 66 -9.29 -14.08 4.97
C GLY A 66 -8.95 -13.11 6.11
N SER A 67 -9.02 -13.55 7.37
CA SER A 67 -8.72 -12.67 8.51
C SER A 67 -7.24 -12.32 8.60
N ARG A 68 -6.34 -13.24 8.22
CA ARG A 68 -4.89 -12.96 8.19
C ARG A 68 -4.52 -11.92 7.11
N MET A 69 -5.16 -11.98 5.94
CA MET A 69 -4.90 -11.02 4.86
C MET A 69 -5.43 -9.63 5.21
N GLU A 70 -6.60 -9.55 5.86
CA GLU A 70 -7.14 -8.27 6.33
C GLU A 70 -6.22 -7.61 7.36
N GLU A 71 -5.72 -8.39 8.32
CA GLU A 71 -4.76 -7.92 9.31
C GLU A 71 -3.48 -7.41 8.65
N ALA A 72 -2.98 -8.12 7.63
CA ALA A 72 -1.81 -7.68 6.87
C ALA A 72 -2.05 -6.33 6.18
N VAL A 73 -3.21 -6.13 5.54
CA VAL A 73 -3.58 -4.83 4.93
C VAL A 73 -3.63 -3.73 5.97
N LYS A 74 -4.33 -3.94 7.09
CA LYS A 74 -4.46 -2.95 8.16
C LYS A 74 -3.10 -2.58 8.74
N LYS A 75 -2.23 -3.56 8.98
CA LYS A 75 -0.85 -3.35 9.44
C LYS A 75 -0.06 -2.51 8.43
N THR A 76 -0.05 -2.89 7.16
CA THR A 76 0.65 -2.14 6.10
C THR A 76 0.17 -0.70 6.01
N VAL A 77 -1.15 -0.48 6.06
CA VAL A 77 -1.77 0.85 5.98
C VAL A 77 -1.53 1.69 7.24
N GLY A 78 -1.36 1.07 8.41
CA GLY A 78 -1.03 1.74 9.66
C GLY A 78 0.45 2.09 9.82
N GLU A 79 1.35 1.28 9.27
CA GLU A 79 2.81 1.47 9.38
C GLU A 79 3.36 2.45 8.34
N ASN A 80 2.62 2.73 7.26
CA ASN A 80 3.09 3.55 6.15
C ASN A 80 2.16 4.77 5.98
N PRO A 81 2.73 5.98 5.84
CA PRO A 81 1.93 7.20 5.79
C PRO A 81 1.12 7.32 4.48
N VAL A 82 1.60 6.71 3.39
CA VAL A 82 0.88 6.57 2.12
C VAL A 82 1.12 5.17 1.55
N VAL A 83 0.03 4.49 1.18
CA VAL A 83 0.06 3.17 0.53
C VAL A 83 -0.78 3.23 -0.75
N VAL A 84 -0.25 2.68 -1.84
CA VAL A 84 -0.93 2.57 -3.12
C VAL A 84 -0.90 1.12 -3.58
N TYR A 85 -2.07 0.46 -3.55
CA TYR A 85 -2.25 -0.82 -4.22
C TYR A 85 -2.49 -0.58 -5.70
N SER A 86 -1.67 -1.21 -6.53
CA SER A 86 -1.50 -0.88 -7.95
C SER A 86 -1.44 -2.15 -8.80
N LYS A 87 -1.47 -1.96 -10.13
CA LYS A 87 -1.00 -2.95 -11.09
C LYS A 87 0.02 -2.33 -12.03
N SER A 88 1.06 -3.08 -12.39
CA SER A 88 2.23 -2.56 -13.14
C SER A 88 1.88 -1.99 -14.52
N TRP A 89 0.84 -2.54 -15.16
CA TRP A 89 0.37 -2.17 -16.49
C TRP A 89 -0.76 -1.12 -16.48
N CYS A 90 -1.16 -0.60 -15.32
CA CYS A 90 -2.29 0.32 -15.21
C CYS A 90 -1.86 1.79 -15.36
N SER A 91 -2.41 2.48 -16.37
CA SER A 91 -2.17 3.91 -16.62
C SER A 91 -2.62 4.81 -15.47
N TYR A 92 -3.80 4.57 -14.90
CA TYR A 92 -4.31 5.33 -13.74
C TYR A 92 -3.41 5.17 -12.50
N CYS A 93 -2.79 4.01 -12.31
CA CYS A 93 -1.82 3.82 -11.23
C CYS A 93 -0.56 4.67 -11.44
N SER A 94 -0.07 4.73 -12.68
CA SER A 94 1.08 5.57 -13.06
C SER A 94 0.80 7.07 -12.86
N GLU A 95 -0.44 7.51 -13.11
CA GLU A 95 -0.87 8.89 -12.86
C GLU A 95 -0.81 9.24 -11.37
N VAL A 96 -1.37 8.39 -10.49
CA VAL A 96 -1.33 8.57 -9.03
C VAL A 96 0.11 8.58 -8.50
N LYS A 97 0.96 7.64 -8.95
CA LYS A 97 2.39 7.62 -8.57
C LYS A 97 3.10 8.90 -9.00
N SER A 98 2.82 9.38 -10.21
CA SER A 98 3.40 10.61 -10.73
C SER A 98 2.92 11.84 -9.97
N LEU A 99 1.65 11.87 -9.55
CA LEU A 99 1.11 12.92 -8.70
C LEU A 99 1.84 13.01 -7.36
N PHE A 100 1.96 11.89 -6.63
CA PHE A 100 2.71 11.88 -5.37
C PHE A 100 4.18 12.28 -5.56
N LYS A 101 4.82 11.81 -6.63
CA LYS A 101 6.19 12.22 -6.97
C LYS A 101 6.32 13.73 -7.18
N ARG A 102 5.38 14.36 -7.91
CA ARG A 102 5.35 15.83 -8.09
C ARG A 102 5.16 16.58 -6.77
N LEU A 103 4.42 15.99 -5.83
CA LEU A 103 4.22 16.54 -4.49
C LEU A 103 5.41 16.31 -3.55
N GLY A 104 6.44 15.58 -3.99
CA GLY A 104 7.61 15.24 -3.18
C GLY A 104 7.34 14.15 -2.16
N VAL A 105 6.34 13.30 -2.39
CA VAL A 105 5.96 12.18 -1.52
C VAL A 105 6.33 10.86 -2.20
N GLU A 106 6.95 9.96 -1.45
CA GLU A 106 7.26 8.60 -1.88
C GLU A 106 6.28 7.62 -1.21
N PRO A 107 5.25 7.13 -1.94
CA PRO A 107 4.29 6.19 -1.38
C PRO A 107 4.85 4.76 -1.38
N LEU A 108 4.41 3.93 -0.43
CA LEU A 108 4.59 2.48 -0.54
C LEU A 108 3.68 1.94 -1.66
N VAL A 109 4.28 1.38 -2.71
CA VAL A 109 3.53 0.80 -3.84
C VAL A 109 3.54 -0.72 -3.76
N ILE A 110 2.35 -1.32 -3.83
CA ILE A 110 2.18 -2.77 -3.84
C ILE A 110 1.53 -3.17 -5.18
N GLU A 111 2.31 -3.81 -6.05
CA GLU A 111 1.86 -4.27 -7.37
C GLU A 111 1.17 -5.63 -7.25
N LEU A 112 -0.16 -5.64 -7.29
CA LEU A 112 -0.97 -6.85 -7.09
C LEU A 112 -0.67 -7.94 -8.12
N ASP A 113 -0.36 -7.56 -9.36
CA ASP A 113 -0.04 -8.48 -10.46
C ASP A 113 1.31 -9.19 -10.29
N GLN A 114 2.20 -8.67 -9.44
CA GLN A 114 3.52 -9.24 -9.18
C GLN A 114 3.54 -10.18 -7.97
N LEU A 115 2.44 -10.28 -7.22
CA LEU A 115 2.32 -11.13 -6.03
C LEU A 115 1.89 -12.57 -6.34
N GLY A 116 1.79 -12.93 -7.62
CA GLY A 116 1.35 -14.25 -8.08
C GLY A 116 -0.03 -14.62 -7.50
N PRO A 117 -0.20 -15.81 -6.87
CA PRO A 117 -1.50 -16.27 -6.38
C PRO A 117 -2.06 -15.42 -5.23
N GLN A 118 -1.22 -14.64 -4.53
CA GLN A 118 -1.67 -13.76 -3.45
C GLN A 118 -2.35 -12.48 -3.97
N GLY A 119 -2.00 -12.03 -5.18
CA GLY A 119 -2.53 -10.81 -5.79
C GLY A 119 -4.06 -10.75 -5.86
N PRO A 120 -4.72 -11.73 -6.50
CA PRO A 120 -6.18 -11.78 -6.57
C PRO A 120 -6.86 -11.89 -5.19
N GLN A 121 -6.22 -12.57 -4.23
CA GLN A 121 -6.75 -12.74 -2.87
C GLN A 121 -6.68 -11.44 -2.07
N LEU A 122 -5.57 -10.71 -2.22
CA LEU A 122 -5.41 -9.38 -1.68
C LEU A 122 -6.39 -8.40 -2.33
N GLN A 123 -6.61 -8.48 -3.64
CA GLN A 123 -7.60 -7.64 -4.35
C GLN A 123 -9.02 -7.82 -3.80
N LYS A 124 -9.47 -9.06 -3.60
CA LYS A 124 -10.76 -9.37 -2.94
C LYS A 124 -10.81 -8.89 -1.48
N THR A 125 -9.68 -8.90 -0.79
CA THR A 125 -9.59 -8.43 0.59
C THR A 125 -9.71 -6.91 0.65
N LEU A 126 -9.06 -6.19 -0.26
CA LEU A 126 -9.23 -4.74 -0.42
C LEU A 126 -10.68 -4.37 -0.72
N GLU A 127 -11.34 -5.11 -1.62
CA GLU A 127 -12.76 -4.93 -1.91
C GLU A 127 -13.63 -5.11 -0.66
N ARG A 128 -13.37 -6.13 0.16
CA ARG A 128 -14.11 -6.34 1.41
C ARG A 128 -13.87 -5.24 2.45
N LEU A 129 -12.65 -4.71 2.54
CA LEU A 129 -12.29 -3.67 3.51
C LEU A 129 -12.76 -2.27 3.10
N THR A 130 -12.74 -1.97 1.81
CA THR A 130 -12.93 -0.61 1.29
C THR A 130 -14.19 -0.44 0.43
N GLY A 131 -14.80 -1.54 0.00
CA GLY A 131 -15.82 -1.55 -1.05
C GLY A 131 -15.26 -1.37 -2.47
N GLN A 132 -13.93 -1.22 -2.64
CA GLN A 132 -13.31 -0.94 -3.93
C GLN A 132 -12.42 -2.09 -4.41
N HIS A 133 -12.86 -2.76 -5.48
CA HIS A 133 -12.08 -3.79 -6.17
C HIS A 133 -11.03 -3.23 -7.14
N THR A 134 -11.22 -2.00 -7.62
CA THR A 134 -10.39 -1.40 -8.68
C THR A 134 -9.07 -0.85 -8.15
N VAL A 135 -8.05 -0.92 -9.01
CA VAL A 135 -6.79 -0.19 -8.82
C VAL A 135 -6.80 1.13 -9.60
N PRO A 136 -6.10 2.17 -9.14
CA PRO A 136 -5.37 2.24 -7.87
C PRO A 136 -6.33 2.26 -6.66
N ASN A 137 -5.92 1.68 -5.54
CA ASN A 137 -6.59 1.82 -4.25
C ASN A 137 -5.61 2.49 -3.27
N VAL A 138 -5.96 3.71 -2.86
CA VAL A 138 -5.04 4.66 -2.19
C VAL A 138 -5.42 4.84 -0.73
N PHE A 139 -4.42 4.76 0.14
CA PHE A 139 -4.53 5.04 1.57
C PHE A 139 -3.56 6.13 1.99
N ILE A 140 -4.01 7.04 2.85
CA ILE A 140 -3.19 8.11 3.45
C ILE A 140 -3.49 8.18 4.94
N GLY A 141 -2.46 8.12 5.78
CA GLY A 141 -2.60 8.22 7.25
C GLY A 141 -3.57 7.19 7.82
N GLY A 142 -3.53 5.96 7.31
CA GLY A 142 -4.43 4.89 7.75
C GLY A 142 -5.84 4.91 7.13
N LYS A 143 -6.22 5.96 6.40
CA LYS A 143 -7.58 6.16 5.85
C LYS A 143 -7.64 5.81 4.36
N HIS A 144 -8.72 5.17 3.94
CA HIS A 144 -8.99 4.90 2.52
C HIS A 144 -9.45 6.19 1.82
N ILE A 145 -8.75 6.55 0.74
CA ILE A 145 -9.01 7.75 -0.05
C ILE A 145 -9.83 7.46 -1.30
N GLY A 146 -9.65 6.27 -1.89
CA GLY A 146 -10.34 5.85 -3.11
C GLY A 146 -9.38 5.60 -4.27
N GLY A 147 -9.82 5.95 -5.48
CA GLY A 147 -9.09 5.73 -6.71
C GLY A 147 -8.30 6.94 -7.24
N CYS A 148 -7.95 6.87 -8.53
CA CYS A 148 -7.26 7.96 -9.22
C CYS A 148 -8.10 9.24 -9.25
N THR A 149 -9.37 9.13 -9.62
CA THR A 149 -10.30 10.25 -9.67
C THR A 149 -10.43 10.96 -8.32
N ASP A 150 -10.59 10.19 -7.24
CA ASP A 150 -10.73 10.75 -5.88
C ASP A 150 -9.45 11.46 -5.44
N THR A 151 -8.30 10.85 -5.68
CA THR A 151 -6.99 11.42 -5.33
C THR A 151 -6.73 12.73 -6.10
N VAL A 152 -6.98 12.74 -7.42
CA VAL A 152 -6.82 13.94 -8.26
C VAL A 152 -7.84 15.02 -7.86
N LYS A 153 -9.06 14.64 -7.52
CA LYS A 153 -10.10 15.57 -7.04
C LYS A 153 -9.68 16.26 -5.74
N LEU A 154 -9.17 15.51 -4.76
CA LEU A 154 -8.63 16.08 -3.52
C LEU A 154 -7.45 17.01 -3.78
N HIS A 155 -6.56 16.66 -4.71
CA HIS A 155 -5.45 17.53 -5.08
C HIS A 155 -5.94 18.85 -5.69
N ARG A 156 -6.89 18.79 -6.62
CA ARG A 156 -7.48 19.99 -7.24
C ARG A 156 -8.21 20.89 -6.24
N LYS A 157 -8.76 20.31 -5.18
CA LYS A 157 -9.38 21.05 -4.07
C LYS A 157 -8.39 21.64 -3.08
N GLY A 158 -7.10 21.28 -3.17
CA GLY A 158 -6.09 21.66 -2.17
C GLY A 158 -6.18 20.87 -0.85
N GLU A 159 -7.03 19.84 -0.77
CA GLU A 159 -7.25 19.04 0.43
C GLU A 159 -6.22 17.90 0.58
N LEU A 160 -5.54 17.52 -0.51
CA LEU A 160 -4.58 16.41 -0.50
C LEU A 160 -3.30 16.72 0.30
N GLU A 161 -2.75 17.92 0.15
CA GLU A 161 -1.49 18.27 0.84
C GLU A 161 -1.62 18.34 2.36
N PRO A 162 -2.69 18.93 2.94
CA PRO A 162 -2.94 18.86 4.38
C PRO A 162 -2.96 17.42 4.92
N LEU A 163 -3.61 16.48 4.21
CA LEU A 163 -3.65 15.08 4.60
C LEU A 163 -2.26 14.42 4.58
N LEU A 164 -1.42 14.80 3.61
CA LEU A 164 -0.03 14.32 3.51
C LEU A 164 0.88 14.90 4.58
N LEU A 165 0.62 16.12 5.04
CA LEU A 165 1.32 16.73 6.16
C LEU A 165 0.91 16.07 7.48
N GLU A 166 -0.40 15.86 7.69
CA GLU A 166 -0.95 15.18 8.88
C GLU A 166 -0.44 13.74 9.00
N SER A 167 -0.32 13.02 7.88
CA SER A 167 0.21 11.65 7.89
C SER A 167 1.73 11.56 8.06
N GLY A 168 2.45 12.70 8.03
CA GLY A 168 3.92 12.73 8.08
C GLY A 168 4.60 12.31 6.76
N ALA A 169 3.84 12.14 5.67
CA ALA A 169 4.36 11.81 4.35
C ALA A 169 5.12 12.97 3.69
N LYS A 170 4.76 14.21 4.04
CA LYS A 170 5.37 15.43 3.53
C LYS A 170 5.82 16.30 4.69
N LYS A 171 6.97 16.97 4.55
CA LYS A 171 7.43 18.00 5.50
C LYS A 171 6.99 19.37 5.00
N SER A 172 6.54 20.25 5.89
CA SER A 172 6.36 21.67 5.56
C SER A 172 7.70 22.23 5.09
N ARG A 173 7.76 22.83 3.89
CA ARG A 173 8.95 23.58 3.48
C ARG A 173 9.02 24.83 4.36
N SER A 174 9.92 24.81 5.33
CA SER A 174 10.38 25.99 6.08
C SER A 174 11.27 26.86 5.20
#